data_AF-A0A945PGU7-F1
#
_entry.id   AF-A0A945PGU7-F1
#
_cell.length_a   1.000
_cell.length_b   1.000
_cell.length_c   1.000
_cell.angle_alpha   90.00
_cell.angle_beta   90.00
_cell.angle_gamma   90.00
#
_symmetry.space_group_name_H-M   'P 1'
#
loop_
_entity.id
_entity.type
_entity.pdbx_description
1 polymer ?
#
loop_
_entity_poly.entity_id
_entity_poly.type
_entity_poly.pdbx_seq_one_letter_code
_entity_poly.pdbx_strand_id
1 'polypeptide(L)'
;MAAIDPREVQKRFDRLTSILGDIASHADSQAAERCPYRDRHDQCTAKFHCRNQTPTEASDMQHCGHDGRFDYRSAWETDPAAVERARQKLKKTREKRKDDV
;
A
#
# COMPACT_ATOMS: atom_id res chain seq x y z
N MET A 1 -13.04 -36.62 -11.18
CA MET A 1 -12.21 -35.52 -10.66
C MET A 1 -10.79 -36.05 -10.52
N ALA A 2 -9.78 -35.35 -11.04
CA ALA A 2 -8.40 -35.76 -10.87
C ALA A 2 -8.01 -35.66 -9.39
N ALA A 3 -7.22 -36.63 -8.89
CA ALA A 3 -6.67 -36.57 -7.55
C ALA A 3 -5.76 -35.35 -7.43
N ILE A 4 -6.00 -34.52 -6.42
CA ILE A 4 -5.20 -33.33 -6.15
C ILE A 4 -3.92 -33.78 -5.45
N ASP A 5 -2.75 -33.37 -5.96
CA ASP A 5 -1.47 -33.63 -5.31
C ASP A 5 -1.36 -32.81 -4.01
N PRO A 6 -1.30 -33.46 -2.82
CA PRO A 6 -1.19 -32.75 -1.55
C PRO A 6 0.07 -31.88 -1.45
N ARG A 7 1.17 -32.25 -2.12
CA ARG A 7 2.43 -31.49 -2.08
C ARG A 7 2.31 -30.18 -2.84
N GLU A 8 1.67 -30.21 -4.00
CA GLU A 8 1.43 -29.02 -4.81
C GLU A 8 0.44 -28.07 -4.11
N VAL A 9 -0.54 -28.61 -3.38
CA VAL A 9 -1.42 -27.80 -2.53
C VAL A 9 -0.64 -27.15 -1.40
N GLN A 10 0.20 -27.90 -0.69
CA GLN A 10 1.01 -27.35 0.40
C GLN A 10 1.92 -26.22 -0.10
N LYS A 11 2.58 -26.41 -1.24
CA LYS A 11 3.42 -25.38 -1.87
C LYS A 11 2.66 -24.07 -2.13
N ARG A 12 1.39 -24.16 -2.52
CA ARG A 12 0.54 -22.97 -2.74
C ARG A 12 0.14 -22.32 -1.42
N PHE A 13 -0.15 -23.12 -0.38
CA PHE A 13 -0.38 -22.59 0.96
C PHE A 13 0.85 -21.90 1.52
N ASP A 14 2.04 -22.50 1.39
CA ASP A 14 3.29 -21.89 1.85
C ASP A 14 3.52 -20.53 1.17
N ARG A 15 3.25 -20.45 -0.14
CA ARG A 15 3.31 -19.19 -0.88
C ARG A 15 2.30 -18.16 -0.39
N LEU A 16 1.05 -18.57 -0.15
CA LEU A 16 0.01 -17.67 0.38
C LEU A 16 0.37 -17.16 1.77
N THR A 17 0.84 -18.05 2.65
CA THR A 17 1.28 -17.72 4.01
C THR A 17 2.43 -16.72 3.97
N SER A 18 3.41 -16.90 3.09
CA SER A 18 4.50 -15.93 2.90
C SER A 18 3.97 -14.55 2.52
N ILE A 19 3.11 -14.46 1.50
CA ILE A 19 2.56 -13.18 1.03
C ILE A 19 1.75 -12.49 2.15
N LEU A 20 0.90 -13.24 2.84
CA LEU A 20 0.06 -12.69 3.91
C LEU A 20 0.88 -12.31 5.14
N GLY A 21 1.95 -13.03 5.45
CA GLY A 21 2.89 -12.70 6.52
C GLY A 21 3.63 -11.39 6.26
N ASP A 22 4.08 -11.18 5.03
CA ASP A 22 4.72 -9.92 4.62
C ASP A 22 3.74 -8.74 4.71
N ILE A 23 2.50 -8.92 4.27
CA ILE A 23 1.43 -7.91 4.37
C ILE A 23 1.16 -7.55 5.84
N ALA A 24 1.02 -8.55 6.72
CA ALA A 24 0.76 -8.32 8.14
C ALA A 24 1.90 -7.53 8.81
N SER A 25 3.15 -7.92 8.56
CA SER A 25 4.34 -7.26 9.11
C SER A 25 4.45 -5.79 8.64
N HIS A 26 4.12 -5.54 7.37
CA HIS A 26 4.10 -4.19 6.84
C HIS A 26 2.97 -3.33 7.44
N ALA A 27 1.78 -3.92 7.61
CA ALA A 27 0.65 -3.25 8.24
C ALA A 27 0.95 -2.84 9.69
N ASP A 28 1.59 -3.70 10.47
CA ASP A 28 2.03 -3.39 11.85
C ASP A 28 2.99 -2.20 11.87
N SER A 29 3.96 -2.18 10.96
CA SER A 29 4.91 -1.06 10.83
C SER A 29 4.19 0.25 10.48
N GLN A 30 3.24 0.21 9.55
CA GLN A 30 2.45 1.38 9.16
C GLN A 30 1.52 1.86 10.28
N ALA A 31 0.94 0.96 11.07
CA ALA A 31 0.06 1.29 12.18
C ALA A 31 0.78 2.06 13.30
N ALA A 32 2.10 1.89 13.45
CA ALA A 32 2.90 2.63 14.40
C ALA A 32 3.07 4.12 14.02
N GLU A 33 3.06 4.43 12.73
CA GLU A 33 3.29 5.78 12.21
C GLU A 33 1.99 6.50 11.86
N ARG A 34 1.00 5.76 11.34
CA ARG A 34 -0.28 6.33 10.92
C ARG A 34 -1.08 6.79 12.13
N CYS A 35 -1.50 8.06 12.11
CA CYS A 35 -2.42 8.58 13.13
C CYS A 35 -3.78 7.86 13.06
N PRO A 36 -4.21 7.12 14.10
CA PRO A 36 -5.48 6.38 14.08
C PRO A 36 -6.71 7.30 14.09
N TYR A 37 -6.51 8.59 14.40
CA TYR A 37 -7.58 9.59 14.48
C TYR A 37 -7.66 10.51 13.26
N ARG A 38 -6.82 10.33 12.25
CA ARG A 38 -6.90 11.09 10.99
C ARG A 38 -7.85 10.38 10.03
N ASP A 39 -8.93 11.05 9.65
CA ASP A 39 -9.88 10.53 8.68
C ASP A 39 -9.42 10.72 7.22
N ARG A 40 -10.28 10.35 6.26
CA ARG A 40 -10.00 10.50 4.81
C ARG A 40 -9.98 11.94 4.30
N HIS A 41 -10.43 12.90 5.10
CA HIS A 41 -10.47 14.33 4.80
C HIS A 41 -9.38 15.10 5.56
N ASP A 42 -8.43 14.39 6.17
CA ASP A 42 -7.36 14.92 7.01
C ASP A 42 -7.86 15.66 8.26
N GLN A 43 -9.09 15.36 8.68
CA GLN A 43 -9.69 15.87 9.91
C GLN A 43 -9.30 14.96 11.09
N CYS A 44 -9.02 15.60 12.22
CA CYS A 44 -8.75 14.90 13.47
C CYS A 44 -10.06 14.55 14.17
N THR A 45 -10.25 13.26 14.44
CA THR A 45 -11.41 12.70 15.15
C THR A 45 -11.15 12.46 16.64
N ALA A 46 -9.94 12.78 17.13
CA ALA A 46 -9.57 12.57 18.52
C ALA A 46 -10.37 13.49 19.45
N LYS A 47 -10.90 12.93 20.54
CA LYS A 47 -11.59 13.69 21.60
C LYS A 47 -10.64 14.26 22.67
N PHE A 48 -9.33 14.15 22.44
CA PHE A 48 -8.27 14.59 23.34
C PHE A 48 -7.24 15.39 22.55
N HIS A 49 -6.44 16.20 23.25
CA HIS A 49 -5.41 17.01 22.61
C HIS A 49 -4.15 16.20 22.24
N CYS A 50 -3.61 16.40 21.04
CA CYS A 50 -2.32 15.82 20.65
C CYS A 50 -1.47 16.82 19.87
N ARG A 51 -0.14 16.63 19.88
CA ARG A 51 0.83 17.53 19.21
C ARG A 51 0.64 17.70 17.70
N ASN A 52 -0.07 16.77 17.07
CA ASN A 52 -0.31 16.77 15.63
C ASN A 52 -1.63 17.47 15.27
N GLN A 53 -2.40 17.95 16.25
CA GLN A 53 -3.61 18.76 16.00
C GLN A 53 -3.22 20.19 15.67
N THR A 54 -3.71 20.67 14.54
CA THR A 54 -3.60 22.07 14.14
C THR A 54 -4.98 22.73 14.19
N PRO A 55 -5.11 23.88 14.88
CA PRO A 55 -6.33 24.68 14.88
C PRO A 55 -6.69 25.12 13.47
N THR A 56 -7.98 25.10 13.17
CA THR A 56 -8.51 25.63 11.91
C THR A 56 -9.48 26.75 12.21
N GLU A 57 -9.26 27.92 11.62
CA GLU A 57 -10.11 29.12 11.78
C GLU A 57 -11.56 28.90 11.29
N ALA A 58 -11.79 27.91 10.44
CA ALA A 58 -13.04 27.72 9.70
C ALA A 58 -13.97 26.62 10.23
N SER A 59 -13.55 25.81 11.21
CA SER A 59 -14.39 24.72 11.74
C SER A 59 -14.02 24.31 13.15
N ASP A 60 -14.98 23.79 13.92
CA ASP A 60 -14.77 23.19 15.24
C ASP A 60 -13.86 21.93 15.19
N MET A 61 -13.61 21.38 14.00
CA MET A 61 -12.71 20.24 13.80
C MET A 61 -11.27 20.70 13.56
N GLN A 62 -10.36 20.12 14.36
CA GLN A 62 -8.92 20.27 14.22
C GLN A 62 -8.44 19.45 13.02
N HIS A 63 -7.44 19.94 12.29
CA HIS A 63 -6.77 19.14 11.26
C HIS A 63 -5.59 18.35 11.85
N CYS A 64 -5.21 17.28 11.17
CA CYS A 64 -3.95 16.60 11.46
C CYS A 64 -2.83 17.21 10.61
N GLY A 65 -1.84 17.85 11.25
CA GLY A 65 -0.68 18.46 10.57
C GLY A 65 0.34 17.46 10.01
N HIS A 66 0.06 16.16 10.04
CA HIS A 66 0.92 15.15 9.45
C HIS A 66 0.82 15.20 7.93
N ASP A 67 1.96 15.15 7.22
CA ASP A 67 2.03 15.22 5.76
C ASP A 67 1.27 14.11 4.99
N GLY A 68 0.93 12.98 5.64
CA GLY A 68 0.06 11.94 5.08
C GLY A 68 0.57 11.30 3.80
N ARG A 69 1.86 11.46 3.50
CA ARG A 69 2.50 10.88 2.33
C ARG A 69 2.80 9.42 2.63
N PHE A 70 1.82 8.57 2.36
CA PHE A 70 2.00 7.12 2.39
C PHE A 70 2.46 6.65 1.01
N ASP A 71 3.70 6.20 0.90
CA ASP A 71 4.20 5.54 -0.32
C ASP A 71 3.86 4.05 -0.30
N TYR A 72 2.70 3.70 -0.86
CA TYR A 72 2.23 2.32 -0.92
C TYR A 72 2.93 1.47 -1.99
N ARG A 73 3.88 2.01 -2.77
CA ARG A 73 4.53 1.25 -3.85
C ARG A 73 5.26 0.03 -3.32
N SER A 74 5.91 0.13 -2.17
CA SER A 74 6.60 -0.99 -1.52
C SER A 74 5.68 -2.17 -1.19
N ALA A 75 4.38 -1.93 -0.96
CA ALA A 75 3.40 -2.99 -0.67
C ALA A 75 3.00 -3.80 -1.92
N TRP A 76 3.17 -3.26 -3.13
CA TRP A 76 2.76 -3.89 -4.38
C TRP A 76 3.93 -4.22 -5.32
N GLU A 77 5.08 -3.56 -5.14
CA GLU A 77 6.30 -3.73 -5.93
C GLU A 77 7.33 -4.58 -5.16
N THR A 78 6.96 -5.81 -4.80
CA THR A 78 7.80 -6.73 -4.02
C THR A 78 9.09 -7.17 -4.74
N ASP A 79 9.14 -7.06 -6.07
CA ASP A 79 10.38 -7.10 -6.88
C ASP A 79 10.44 -5.83 -7.74
N PRO A 80 11.11 -4.76 -7.25
CA PRO A 80 11.27 -3.51 -7.99
C PRO A 80 11.89 -3.72 -9.37
N ALA A 81 12.78 -4.71 -9.52
CA ALA A 81 13.41 -5.02 -10.79
C ALA A 81 12.42 -5.70 -11.77
N ALA A 82 11.52 -6.56 -11.29
CA ALA A 82 10.43 -7.10 -12.12
C ALA A 82 9.47 -6.01 -12.61
N VAL A 83 9.13 -5.09 -11.73
CA VAL A 83 8.24 -3.96 -12.06
C VAL A 83 8.89 -3.06 -13.12
N GLU A 84 10.19 -2.76 -12.97
CA GLU A 84 10.89 -1.93 -13.94
C GLU A 84 11.03 -2.65 -15.30
N ARG A 85 11.30 -3.97 -15.30
CA ARG A 85 11.27 -4.78 -16.53
C ARG A 85 9.89 -4.73 -17.19
N ALA A 86 8.80 -4.78 -16.43
CA ALA A 86 7.44 -4.67 -16.96
C ALA A 86 7.15 -3.28 -17.54
N ARG A 87 7.56 -2.19 -16.86
CA ARG A 87 7.44 -0.80 -17.35
C ARG A 87 8.20 -0.61 -18.66
N GLN A 88 9.43 -1.11 -18.76
CA GLN A 88 10.24 -1.04 -19.98
C GLN A 88 9.59 -1.79 -21.14
N LYS A 89 9.00 -2.97 -20.90
CA LYS A 89 8.24 -3.70 -21.92
C LYS A 89 7.06 -2.89 -22.43
N LEU A 90 6.24 -2.33 -21.53
CA LEU A 90 5.08 -1.50 -21.89
C LEU A 90 5.48 -0.26 -22.69
N LYS A 91 6.58 0.40 -22.31
CA LYS A 91 7.11 1.56 -23.04
C LYS A 91 7.51 1.18 -24.47
N LYS A 92 8.28 0.10 -24.64
CA LYS A 92 8.68 -0.42 -25.96
C LYS A 92 7.48 -0.81 -26.82
N THR A 93 6.48 -1.47 -26.24
CA THR A 93 5.23 -1.82 -26.95
C THR A 93 4.48 -0.57 -27.41
N ARG A 94 4.44 0.47 -26.58
CA ARG A 94 3.78 1.74 -26.91
C ARG A 94 4.50 2.52 -28.01
N GLU A 95 5.83 2.52 -28.00
CA GLU A 95 6.67 3.13 -29.05
C GLU A 95 6.47 2.42 -30.38
N LYS A 96 6.61 1.08 -30.40
CA LYS A 96 6.38 0.27 -31.60
C LYS A 96 4.98 0.50 -32.22
N ARG A 97 3.94 0.54 -31.39
CA ARG A 97 2.56 0.81 -31.84
C ARG A 97 2.36 2.22 -32.40
N LYS A 98 3.27 3.16 -32.09
CA LYS A 98 3.26 4.54 -32.58
C LYS A 98 4.04 4.68 -33.88
N ASP A 99 5.02 3.81 -34.11
CA ASP A 99 5.77 3.70 -35.36
C ASP A 99 4.98 2.94 -36.45
N ASP A 100 4.04 2.08 -36.03
CA ASP A 100 3.15 1.30 -36.92
C ASP A 100 1.89 2.09 -37.38
N VAL A 101 1.71 3.36 -36.99
CA VAL A 101 0.58 4.26 -37.36
C VAL A 101 1.10 5.47 -38.13
#